data_AF-A0A191V5I4-F1
#
_entry.id   AF-A0A191V5I4-F1
#
_cell.length_a   1.000
_cell.length_b   1.000
_cell.length_c   1.000
_cell.angle_alpha   90.00
_cell.angle_beta   90.00
_cell.angle_gamma   90.00
#
_symmetry.space_group_name_H-M   'P 1'
#
loop_
_entity.id
_entity.type
_entity.pdbx_description
1 polymer ?
#
loop_
_entity_poly.entity_id
_entity_poly.type
_entity_poly.pdbx_seq_one_letter_code
_entity_poly.pdbx_strand_id
1 'polypeptide(L)'
;MLDAVVVGAGPNGLTAAVELARRGFSVAVFEAQGTVGGGARTEELTLPGFRHDPCSAAHPLGINSPAFRDLPLERYGLEWLHPALPMAHPFPDGSAAVLSRSVGETAASFGARDAGTYRRLVERFLPRWDTLARDFMSLPLTALPRDPVTLARFGLVGLPPSTWLMRRFRDEKARTLFAGLVAHVMAPLGGFATGAVGMVFALAAHARGWPVARGGSQAISDALAGHLRDLGGTVHTDYEVKRLDDLPPARAYVFDTSPTALARIAGLGSHYAGYRYGPGVFKIDYALDGPVPWTAEEPRRAGTVQIGADSAEIGTALNAASREGRAPDAPFLITVQPSVADPTRAPAGKHVFWAYGHVPHGWTGDLTDAIERQLERFAPGFRDRVLARATAGPPELAARNANYVGGDIASGAVSGLQLLLRPKLSLHPYATPHPAVFICSSATPPGPGVHGMSGHNAARAVWRRLRQT
;
A
#
# COMPACT_ATOMS: atom_id res chain seq x y z
N MET A 1 33.92 -8.82 6.60
CA MET A 1 33.35 -7.78 5.73
C MET A 1 32.06 -8.31 5.16
N LEU A 2 30.97 -7.54 5.20
CA LEU A 2 29.68 -7.99 4.67
C LEU A 2 29.61 -7.75 3.15
N ASP A 3 28.86 -8.57 2.43
CA ASP A 3 28.49 -8.28 1.05
C ASP A 3 27.46 -7.15 0.96
N ALA A 4 26.43 -7.18 1.82
CA ALA A 4 25.41 -6.15 1.82
C ALA A 4 24.92 -5.80 3.24
N VAL A 5 24.66 -4.51 3.44
CA VAL A 5 23.95 -3.98 4.61
C VAL A 5 22.65 -3.34 4.13
N VAL A 6 21.54 -3.65 4.78
CA VAL A 6 20.23 -3.06 4.50
C VAL A 6 19.84 -2.13 5.66
N VAL A 7 19.43 -0.90 5.35
CA VAL A 7 18.98 0.10 6.33
C VAL A 7 17.47 0.25 6.23
N GLY A 8 16.76 -0.13 7.28
CA GLY A 8 15.30 -0.22 7.36
C GLY A 8 14.80 -1.66 7.18
N ALA A 9 14.02 -2.14 8.14
CA ALA A 9 13.41 -3.47 8.10
C ALA A 9 11.92 -3.41 7.69
N GLY A 10 11.59 -2.54 6.74
CA GLY A 10 10.29 -2.58 6.07
C GLY A 10 10.17 -3.78 5.13
N PRO A 11 8.96 -4.02 4.55
CA PRO A 11 8.75 -5.16 3.66
C PRO A 11 9.70 -5.17 2.46
N ASN A 12 10.07 -4.00 1.93
CA ASN A 12 11.02 -3.92 0.82
C ASN A 12 12.45 -4.20 1.26
N GLY A 13 12.92 -3.61 2.37
CA GLY A 13 14.25 -3.87 2.91
C GLY A 13 14.47 -5.33 3.26
N LEU A 14 13.50 -5.94 3.96
CA LEU A 14 13.52 -7.36 4.27
C LEU A 14 13.52 -8.24 3.00
N THR A 15 12.72 -7.87 1.99
CA THR A 15 12.74 -8.58 0.69
C THR A 15 14.11 -8.47 0.01
N ALA A 16 14.71 -7.28 -0.01
CA ALA A 16 16.03 -7.09 -0.59
C ALA A 16 17.08 -7.96 0.13
N ALA A 17 17.03 -7.99 1.46
CA ALA A 17 17.93 -8.81 2.28
C ALA A 17 17.78 -10.31 1.99
N VAL A 18 16.55 -10.82 1.97
CA VAL A 18 16.25 -12.22 1.65
C VAL A 18 16.73 -12.57 0.23
N GLU A 19 16.46 -11.73 -0.76
CA GLU A 19 16.87 -11.97 -2.15
C GLU A 19 18.40 -12.02 -2.30
N LEU A 20 19.13 -11.17 -1.58
CA LEU A 20 20.59 -11.21 -1.56
C LEU A 20 21.12 -12.45 -0.82
N ALA A 21 20.57 -12.76 0.35
CA ALA A 21 20.97 -13.94 1.13
C ALA A 21 20.71 -15.26 0.37
N ARG A 22 19.59 -15.39 -0.35
CA ARG A 22 19.29 -16.53 -1.25
C ARG A 22 20.33 -16.75 -2.35
N ARG A 23 21.10 -15.71 -2.69
CA ARG A 23 22.18 -15.75 -3.68
C ARG A 23 23.56 -15.98 -3.04
N GLY A 24 23.62 -16.28 -1.75
CA GLY A 24 24.84 -16.61 -1.02
C GLY A 24 25.61 -15.41 -0.48
N PHE A 25 25.03 -14.20 -0.54
CA PHE A 25 25.66 -13.01 0.04
C PHE A 25 25.45 -12.94 1.55
N SER A 26 26.46 -12.50 2.31
CA SER A 26 26.30 -12.22 3.73
C SER A 26 25.56 -10.89 3.93
N VAL A 27 24.42 -10.90 4.63
CA VAL A 27 23.55 -9.72 4.79
C VAL A 27 23.26 -9.40 6.25
N ALA A 28 23.31 -8.12 6.60
CA ALA A 28 22.80 -7.60 7.87
C ALA A 28 21.76 -6.49 7.63
N VAL A 29 20.69 -6.48 8.40
CA VAL A 29 19.62 -5.47 8.36
C VAL A 29 19.67 -4.65 9.65
N PHE A 30 19.55 -3.33 9.55
CA PHE A 30 19.50 -2.41 10.67
C PHE A 30 18.16 -1.67 10.69
N GLU A 31 17.45 -1.73 11.81
CA GLU A 31 16.14 -1.13 12.04
C GLU A 31 16.19 -0.21 13.26
N ALA A 32 15.67 1.01 13.10
CA ALA A 32 15.71 2.03 14.14
C ALA A 32 14.78 1.71 15.32
N GLN A 33 13.71 0.95 15.08
CA GLN A 33 12.70 0.62 16.08
C GLN A 33 12.96 -0.75 16.72
N GLY A 34 12.28 -1.04 17.84
CA GLY A 34 12.41 -2.32 18.53
C GLY A 34 11.81 -3.52 17.80
N THR A 35 11.06 -3.29 16.71
CA THR A 35 10.47 -4.35 15.89
C THR A 35 10.62 -4.07 14.40
N VAL A 36 10.71 -5.14 13.61
CA VAL A 36 10.70 -5.05 12.15
C VAL A 36 9.30 -4.69 11.63
N GLY A 37 9.25 -4.23 10.39
CA GLY A 37 8.04 -4.22 9.58
C GLY A 37 7.58 -2.86 9.07
N GLY A 38 8.08 -1.76 9.61
CA GLY A 38 7.76 -0.41 9.13
C GLY A 38 6.24 -0.19 8.99
N GLY A 39 5.75 -0.05 7.76
CA GLY A 39 4.32 0.12 7.46
C GLY A 39 3.44 -1.13 7.52
N ALA A 40 4.03 -2.29 7.76
CA ALA A 40 3.34 -3.57 7.90
C ALA A 40 3.41 -4.10 9.35
N ARG A 41 3.37 -3.19 10.35
CA ARG A 41 3.32 -3.57 11.76
C ARG A 41 1.89 -3.80 12.25
N THR A 42 1.80 -4.52 13.37
CA THR A 42 0.57 -4.76 14.12
C THR A 42 0.80 -4.48 15.60
N GLU A 43 -0.07 -3.69 16.23
CA GLU A 43 0.07 -3.23 17.62
C GLU A 43 -1.29 -3.14 18.35
N GLU A 44 -1.28 -3.21 19.68
CA GLU A 44 -2.47 -2.96 20.50
C GLU A 44 -2.62 -1.46 20.78
N LEU A 45 -3.13 -0.72 19.80
CA LEU A 45 -3.20 0.76 19.86
C LEU A 45 -4.31 1.31 20.78
N THR A 46 -5.29 0.50 21.17
CA THR A 46 -6.50 0.96 21.87
C THR A 46 -6.66 0.27 23.23
N LEU A 47 -7.26 -0.93 23.24
CA LEU A 47 -7.50 -1.73 24.43
C LEU A 47 -6.71 -3.06 24.31
N PRO A 48 -6.33 -3.68 25.44
CA PRO A 48 -5.69 -4.99 25.43
C PRO A 48 -6.52 -6.03 24.66
N GLY A 49 -5.85 -6.84 23.83
CA GLY A 49 -6.48 -7.85 22.97
C GLY A 49 -7.05 -7.32 21.64
N PHE A 50 -7.06 -6.00 21.41
CA PHE A 50 -7.46 -5.40 20.13
C PHE A 50 -6.22 -5.05 19.30
N ARG A 51 -5.95 -5.86 18.28
CA ARG A 51 -4.76 -5.73 17.43
C ARG A 51 -5.08 -4.93 16.17
N HIS A 52 -4.39 -3.81 16.02
CA HIS A 52 -4.56 -2.86 14.93
C HIS A 52 -3.37 -2.89 13.99
N ASP A 53 -3.60 -2.56 12.72
CA ASP A 53 -2.54 -2.32 11.75
C ASP A 53 -2.43 -0.81 11.53
N PRO A 54 -1.51 -0.12 12.22
CA PRO A 54 -1.40 1.34 12.16
C PRO A 54 -1.10 1.94 10.77
N CYS A 55 -0.78 1.12 9.76
CA CYS A 55 -0.70 1.58 8.37
C CYS A 55 -1.39 0.60 7.41
N SER A 56 -0.69 -0.35 6.80
CA SER A 56 -1.28 -1.28 5.82
C SER A 56 -1.94 -2.47 6.52
N ALA A 57 -3.18 -2.82 6.14
CA ALA A 57 -3.93 -3.94 6.74
C ALA A 57 -4.51 -4.95 5.73
N ALA A 58 -4.92 -4.48 4.56
CA ALA A 58 -5.31 -5.34 3.44
C ALA A 58 -4.19 -5.39 2.40
N HIS A 59 -3.92 -6.57 1.84
CA HIS A 59 -2.72 -6.83 1.05
C HIS A 59 -2.98 -7.36 -0.36
N PRO A 60 -3.76 -6.64 -1.20
CA PRO A 60 -4.02 -7.07 -2.58
C PRO A 60 -2.75 -7.20 -3.42
N LEU A 61 -1.81 -6.27 -3.26
CA LEU A 61 -0.53 -6.33 -3.97
C LEU A 61 0.46 -7.30 -3.33
N GLY A 62 0.30 -7.61 -2.04
CA GLY A 62 1.16 -8.57 -1.33
C GLY A 62 0.95 -9.99 -1.85
N ILE A 63 -0.28 -10.50 -1.78
CA ILE A 63 -0.59 -11.85 -2.27
C ILE A 63 -0.39 -12.01 -3.79
N ASN A 64 -0.52 -10.91 -4.55
CA ASN A 64 -0.27 -10.90 -5.98
C ASN A 64 1.19 -10.62 -6.37
N SER A 65 2.07 -10.35 -5.40
CA SER A 65 3.45 -9.98 -5.68
C SER A 65 4.27 -11.19 -6.15
N PRO A 66 4.96 -11.11 -7.30
CA PRO A 66 5.96 -12.09 -7.67
C PRO A 66 7.06 -12.26 -6.61
N ALA A 67 7.47 -11.16 -5.96
CA ALA A 67 8.54 -11.20 -4.96
C ALA A 67 8.16 -12.03 -3.73
N PHE A 68 6.91 -11.99 -3.28
CA PHE A 68 6.47 -12.80 -2.15
C PHE A 68 6.12 -14.24 -2.56
N ARG A 69 5.52 -14.43 -3.73
CA ARG A 69 5.13 -15.76 -4.22
C ARG A 69 6.32 -16.68 -4.51
N ASP A 70 7.47 -16.12 -4.86
CA ASP A 70 8.69 -16.88 -5.13
C ASP A 70 9.47 -17.21 -3.83
N LEU A 71 8.90 -16.89 -2.64
CA LEU A 71 9.46 -17.14 -1.31
C LEU A 71 8.56 -18.09 -0.51
N PRO A 72 9.13 -19.01 0.30
CA PRO A 72 8.35 -19.96 1.09
C PRO A 72 7.85 -19.36 2.42
N LEU A 73 7.15 -18.22 2.36
CA LEU A 73 6.78 -17.44 3.56
C LEU A 73 5.79 -18.18 4.48
N GLU A 74 4.99 -19.10 3.95
CA GLU A 74 4.06 -19.93 4.71
C GLU A 74 4.81 -20.83 5.71
N ARG A 75 6.04 -21.24 5.40
CA ARG A 75 6.90 -22.01 6.33
C ARG A 75 7.27 -21.21 7.58
N TYR A 76 7.17 -19.89 7.50
CA TYR A 76 7.47 -18.95 8.58
C TYR A 76 6.20 -18.31 9.17
N GLY A 77 5.03 -18.94 8.95
CA GLY A 77 3.78 -18.58 9.62
C GLY A 77 2.91 -17.56 8.88
N LEU A 78 3.28 -17.12 7.67
CA LEU A 78 2.40 -16.25 6.89
C LEU A 78 1.20 -17.03 6.35
N GLU A 79 0.01 -16.67 6.78
CA GLU A 79 -1.25 -17.18 6.25
C GLU A 79 -2.15 -16.02 5.80
N TRP A 80 -2.68 -16.10 4.59
CA TRP A 80 -3.61 -15.13 4.03
C TRP A 80 -5.06 -15.54 4.33
N LEU A 81 -5.81 -14.65 4.98
CA LEU A 81 -7.22 -14.82 5.27
C LEU A 81 -8.07 -13.94 4.37
N HIS A 82 -9.09 -14.54 3.75
CA HIS A 82 -9.95 -13.87 2.79
C HIS A 82 -11.31 -13.53 3.42
N PRO A 83 -11.73 -12.26 3.41
CA PRO A 83 -13.14 -11.92 3.64
C PRO A 83 -14.01 -12.49 2.50
N ALA A 84 -15.32 -12.60 2.73
CA ALA A 84 -16.26 -13.04 1.70
C ALA A 84 -16.24 -12.08 0.49
N LEU A 85 -16.18 -10.77 0.76
CA LEU A 85 -15.95 -9.74 -0.25
C LEU A 85 -14.61 -9.03 -0.02
N PRO A 86 -13.72 -8.96 -1.03
CA PRO A 86 -12.53 -8.11 -0.97
C PRO A 86 -12.85 -6.67 -0.60
N MET A 87 -13.81 -6.04 -1.31
CA MET A 87 -14.18 -4.66 -1.06
C MET A 87 -15.65 -4.38 -1.39
N ALA A 88 -16.26 -3.45 -0.66
CA ALA A 88 -17.57 -2.87 -0.97
C ALA A 88 -17.54 -1.34 -0.88
N HIS A 89 -18.44 -0.69 -1.61
CA HIS A 89 -18.68 0.75 -1.62
C HIS A 89 -20.17 1.01 -1.39
N PRO A 90 -20.60 1.35 -0.16
CA PRO A 90 -22.00 1.69 0.14
C PRO A 90 -22.39 3.06 -0.43
N PHE A 91 -23.68 3.21 -0.74
CA PHE A 91 -24.31 4.45 -1.18
C PHE A 91 -25.36 4.92 -0.15
N PRO A 92 -25.70 6.22 -0.13
CA PRO A 92 -26.70 6.76 0.81
C PRO A 92 -28.10 6.16 0.64
N ASP A 93 -28.42 5.56 -0.52
CA ASP A 93 -29.69 4.90 -0.80
C ASP A 93 -29.81 3.49 -0.18
N GLY A 94 -28.80 3.05 0.58
CA GLY A 94 -28.74 1.73 1.19
C GLY A 94 -28.28 0.62 0.26
N SER A 95 -27.94 0.93 -1.00
CA SER A 95 -27.33 -0.02 -1.92
C SER A 95 -25.80 0.01 -1.87
N ALA A 96 -25.13 -0.97 -2.47
CA ALA A 96 -23.68 -0.97 -2.61
C ALA A 96 -23.23 -1.34 -4.03
N ALA A 97 -22.00 -0.96 -4.36
CA ALA A 97 -21.20 -1.58 -5.40
C ALA A 97 -20.16 -2.47 -4.75
N VAL A 98 -19.90 -3.65 -5.31
CA VAL A 98 -18.95 -4.62 -4.71
C VAL A 98 -17.82 -4.94 -5.65
N LEU A 99 -16.63 -5.14 -5.11
CA LEU A 99 -15.51 -5.75 -5.80
C LEU A 99 -15.29 -7.14 -5.21
N SER A 100 -15.81 -8.14 -5.92
CA SER A 100 -15.69 -9.57 -5.60
C SER A 100 -14.48 -10.19 -6.31
N ARG A 101 -14.10 -11.41 -5.91
CA ARG A 101 -13.22 -12.28 -6.70
C ARG A 101 -13.91 -12.76 -8.00
N SER A 102 -15.24 -12.72 -8.04
CA SER A 102 -16.03 -12.98 -9.23
C SER A 102 -16.26 -11.70 -10.03
N VAL A 103 -15.80 -11.70 -11.28
CA VAL A 103 -16.13 -10.64 -12.24
C VAL A 103 -17.63 -10.52 -12.43
N GLY A 104 -18.35 -11.67 -12.44
CA GLY A 104 -19.79 -11.72 -12.61
C GLY A 104 -20.55 -11.00 -11.50
N GLU A 105 -20.18 -11.26 -10.24
CA GLU A 105 -20.78 -10.63 -9.05
C GLU A 105 -20.49 -9.12 -9.02
N THR A 106 -19.26 -8.73 -9.30
CA THR A 106 -18.88 -7.31 -9.38
C THR A 106 -19.67 -6.59 -10.47
N ALA A 107 -19.71 -7.17 -11.67
CA ALA A 107 -20.46 -6.62 -12.80
C ALA A 107 -21.96 -6.49 -12.50
N ALA A 108 -22.55 -7.46 -11.79
CA ALA A 108 -23.95 -7.42 -11.42
C ALA A 108 -24.26 -6.24 -10.48
N SER A 109 -23.35 -5.91 -9.55
CA SER A 109 -23.54 -4.79 -8.62
C SER A 109 -23.59 -3.41 -9.28
N PHE A 110 -23.06 -3.27 -10.49
CA PHE A 110 -23.14 -2.02 -11.27
C PHE A 110 -24.45 -1.83 -12.02
N GLY A 111 -25.32 -2.84 -12.05
CA GLY A 111 -26.56 -2.82 -12.81
C GLY A 111 -26.39 -3.19 -14.28
N ALA A 112 -27.52 -3.42 -14.96
CA ALA A 112 -27.56 -4.01 -16.30
C ALA A 112 -26.85 -3.17 -17.38
N ARG A 113 -26.80 -1.84 -17.21
CA ARG A 113 -26.22 -0.92 -18.19
C ARG A 113 -24.70 -0.99 -18.25
N ASP A 114 -24.06 -1.29 -17.12
CA ASP A 114 -22.60 -1.22 -16.97
C ASP A 114 -21.93 -2.58 -16.77
N ALA A 115 -22.68 -3.62 -16.41
CA ALA A 115 -22.17 -4.98 -16.23
C ALA A 115 -21.33 -5.47 -17.42
N GLY A 116 -21.83 -5.30 -18.65
CA GLY A 116 -21.12 -5.72 -19.86
C GLY A 116 -19.86 -4.90 -20.14
N THR A 117 -19.88 -3.60 -19.83
CA THR A 117 -18.71 -2.71 -19.98
C THR A 117 -17.60 -3.12 -19.01
N TYR A 118 -17.96 -3.44 -17.76
CA TYR A 118 -17.00 -3.90 -16.76
C TYR A 118 -16.35 -5.22 -17.16
N ARG A 119 -17.15 -6.23 -17.55
CA ARG A 119 -16.64 -7.55 -17.98
C ARG A 119 -15.59 -7.41 -19.09
N ARG A 120 -15.93 -6.71 -20.17
CA ARG A 120 -15.00 -6.45 -21.29
C ARG A 120 -13.73 -5.72 -20.86
N LEU A 121 -13.82 -4.86 -19.87
CA LEU A 121 -12.70 -4.09 -19.36
C LEU A 121 -11.68 -4.99 -18.63
N VAL A 122 -12.14 -5.88 -17.76
CA VAL A 122 -11.28 -6.68 -16.86
C VAL A 122 -10.94 -8.07 -17.41
N GLU A 123 -11.89 -8.79 -18.02
CA GLU A 123 -11.73 -10.20 -18.41
C GLU A 123 -10.59 -10.42 -19.41
N ARG A 124 -10.32 -9.43 -20.26
CA ARG A 124 -9.21 -9.49 -21.22
C ARG A 124 -7.81 -9.56 -20.59
N PHE A 125 -7.66 -9.15 -19.33
CA PHE A 125 -6.37 -9.11 -18.64
C PHE A 125 -6.20 -10.25 -17.63
N LEU A 126 -7.29 -10.77 -17.06
CA LEU A 126 -7.25 -11.76 -15.99
C LEU A 126 -6.52 -13.07 -16.35
N PRO A 127 -6.73 -13.69 -17.54
CA PRO A 127 -6.00 -14.91 -17.91
C PRO A 127 -4.48 -14.73 -17.96
N ARG A 128 -4.01 -13.48 -18.11
CA ARG A 128 -2.58 -13.13 -18.20
C ARG A 128 -2.12 -12.31 -17.00
N TRP A 129 -2.89 -12.31 -15.91
CA TRP A 129 -2.62 -11.46 -14.75
C TRP A 129 -1.22 -11.66 -14.18
N ASP A 130 -0.75 -12.90 -14.01
CA ASP A 130 0.56 -13.17 -13.42
C ASP A 130 1.71 -12.60 -14.25
N THR A 131 1.61 -12.72 -15.57
CA THR A 131 2.59 -12.15 -16.50
C THR A 131 2.49 -10.62 -16.52
N LEU A 132 1.28 -10.08 -16.58
CA LEU A 132 1.03 -8.64 -16.56
C LEU A 132 1.53 -8.00 -15.27
N ALA A 133 1.21 -8.57 -14.11
CA ALA A 133 1.65 -8.09 -12.80
C ALA A 133 3.18 -8.11 -12.69
N ARG A 134 3.82 -9.19 -13.15
CA ARG A 134 5.29 -9.28 -13.20
C ARG A 134 5.89 -8.19 -14.08
N ASP A 135 5.40 -8.03 -15.30
CA ASP A 135 5.94 -7.06 -16.26
C ASP A 135 5.68 -5.62 -15.80
N PHE A 136 4.48 -5.32 -15.30
CA PHE A 136 4.10 -4.02 -14.75
C PHE A 136 4.92 -3.65 -13.50
N MET A 137 5.07 -4.59 -12.55
CA MET A 137 5.82 -4.35 -11.31
C MET A 137 7.35 -4.36 -11.52
N SER A 138 7.81 -4.69 -12.73
CA SER A 138 9.22 -4.62 -13.13
C SER A 138 9.58 -3.31 -13.84
N LEU A 139 8.62 -2.38 -14.00
CA LEU A 139 8.86 -1.06 -14.61
C LEU A 139 9.57 -0.10 -13.64
N PRO A 140 10.54 0.72 -14.11
CA PRO A 140 11.11 0.74 -15.45
C PRO A 140 11.90 -0.55 -15.73
N LEU A 141 11.76 -1.08 -16.94
CA LEU A 141 12.15 -2.43 -17.34
C LEU A 141 13.57 -2.81 -16.86
N THR A 142 13.65 -3.44 -15.68
CA THR A 142 14.90 -4.05 -15.19
C THR A 142 15.25 -5.33 -15.97
N ALA A 143 14.28 -5.83 -16.74
CA ALA A 143 14.34 -6.96 -17.66
C ALA A 143 13.38 -6.72 -18.83
N LEU A 144 13.59 -7.44 -19.95
CA LEU A 144 12.63 -7.48 -21.05
C LEU A 144 11.27 -8.01 -20.57
N PRO A 145 10.15 -7.40 -20.98
CA PRO A 145 8.82 -7.87 -20.61
C PRO A 145 8.56 -9.24 -21.22
N ARG A 146 7.89 -10.12 -20.47
CA ARG A 146 7.54 -11.47 -20.95
C ARG A 146 6.38 -11.45 -21.93
N ASP A 147 5.43 -10.53 -21.75
CA ASP A 147 4.32 -10.31 -22.68
C ASP A 147 4.16 -8.81 -23.00
N PRO A 148 5.02 -8.28 -23.90
CA PRO A 148 4.96 -6.88 -24.30
C PRO A 148 3.61 -6.47 -24.91
N VAL A 149 2.90 -7.41 -25.56
CA VAL A 149 1.61 -7.14 -26.19
C VAL A 149 0.53 -6.88 -25.16
N THR A 150 0.45 -7.72 -24.12
CA THR A 150 -0.51 -7.50 -23.02
C THR A 150 -0.15 -6.25 -22.23
N LEU A 151 1.13 -6.00 -21.97
CA LEU A 151 1.58 -4.79 -21.30
C LEU A 151 1.22 -3.53 -22.09
N ALA A 152 1.42 -3.52 -23.41
CA ALA A 152 1.03 -2.41 -24.27
C ALA A 152 -0.49 -2.18 -24.28
N ARG A 153 -1.28 -3.26 -24.39
CA ARG A 153 -2.75 -3.20 -24.30
C ARG A 153 -3.22 -2.67 -22.95
N PHE A 154 -2.54 -3.04 -21.87
CA PHE A 154 -2.79 -2.51 -20.54
C PHE A 154 -2.45 -1.01 -20.48
N GLY A 155 -1.33 -0.59 -21.08
CA GLY A 155 -0.94 0.82 -21.19
C GLY A 155 -1.99 1.71 -21.85
N LEU A 156 -2.68 1.21 -22.89
CA LEU A 156 -3.79 1.94 -23.54
C LEU A 156 -4.98 2.21 -22.61
N VAL A 157 -5.15 1.41 -21.57
CA VAL A 157 -6.22 1.55 -20.57
C VAL A 157 -5.70 2.29 -19.32
N GLY A 158 -4.45 2.03 -18.94
CA GLY A 158 -3.87 2.48 -17.67
C GLY A 158 -3.18 3.84 -17.72
N LEU A 159 -2.55 4.22 -18.84
CA LEU A 159 -1.87 5.52 -18.96
C LEU A 159 -2.83 6.73 -18.96
N PRO A 160 -4.02 6.66 -19.59
CA PRO A 160 -4.98 7.75 -19.51
C PRO A 160 -5.47 8.02 -18.07
N PRO A 161 -5.95 9.25 -17.79
CA PRO A 161 -6.60 9.56 -16.52
C PRO A 161 -7.77 8.63 -16.21
N SER A 162 -8.00 8.31 -14.93
CA SER A 162 -9.11 7.45 -14.52
C SER A 162 -10.47 8.05 -14.86
N THR A 163 -10.58 9.37 -14.95
CA THR A 163 -11.80 10.04 -15.43
C THR A 163 -12.21 9.60 -16.83
N TRP A 164 -11.27 9.23 -17.71
CA TRP A 164 -11.58 8.70 -19.04
C TRP A 164 -12.09 7.26 -18.97
N LEU A 165 -11.55 6.48 -18.03
CA LEU A 165 -12.05 5.14 -17.74
C LEU A 165 -13.49 5.20 -17.22
N MET A 166 -13.75 6.10 -16.28
CA MET A 166 -15.06 6.30 -15.65
C MET A 166 -16.13 6.76 -16.64
N ARG A 167 -15.76 7.55 -17.67
CA ARG A 167 -16.67 7.96 -18.76
C ARG A 167 -17.25 6.82 -19.58
N ARG A 168 -16.67 5.61 -19.52
CA ARG A 168 -17.21 4.42 -20.18
C ARG A 168 -18.46 3.87 -19.50
N PHE A 169 -18.67 4.21 -18.24
CA PHE A 169 -19.80 3.77 -17.43
C PHE A 169 -20.91 4.81 -17.44
N ARG A 170 -22.16 4.35 -17.42
CA ARG A 170 -23.36 5.19 -17.41
C ARG A 170 -23.80 5.53 -15.99
N ASP A 171 -23.68 4.56 -15.08
CA ASP A 171 -24.19 4.63 -13.71
C ASP A 171 -23.11 5.02 -12.72
N GLU A 172 -23.55 5.71 -11.65
CA GLU A 172 -22.63 6.28 -10.67
C GLU A 172 -21.93 5.21 -9.84
N LYS A 173 -22.54 4.02 -9.69
CA LYS A 173 -21.96 2.89 -8.96
C LYS A 173 -20.58 2.48 -9.47
N ALA A 174 -20.47 2.27 -10.78
CA ALA A 174 -19.21 1.87 -11.39
C ALA A 174 -18.17 2.99 -11.35
N ARG A 175 -18.59 4.24 -11.61
CA ARG A 175 -17.71 5.41 -11.55
C ARG A 175 -17.13 5.61 -10.16
N THR A 176 -17.98 5.53 -9.15
CA THR A 176 -17.62 5.74 -7.74
C THR A 176 -16.68 4.66 -7.25
N LEU A 177 -16.94 3.39 -7.56
CA LEU A 177 -16.04 2.30 -7.21
C LEU A 177 -14.63 2.51 -7.81
N PHE A 178 -14.55 2.89 -9.09
CA PHE A 178 -13.23 3.19 -9.70
C PHE A 178 -12.57 4.45 -9.12
N ALA A 179 -13.34 5.48 -8.79
CA ALA A 179 -12.83 6.67 -8.13
C ALA A 179 -12.19 6.31 -6.77
N GLY A 180 -12.87 5.48 -5.97
CA GLY A 180 -12.36 5.01 -4.69
C GLY A 180 -11.13 4.10 -4.83
N LEU A 181 -11.07 3.23 -5.84
CA LEU A 181 -9.85 2.45 -6.15
C LEU A 181 -8.63 3.34 -6.44
N VAL A 182 -8.82 4.43 -7.18
CA VAL A 182 -7.75 5.38 -7.49
C VAL A 182 -7.37 6.21 -6.28
N ALA A 183 -8.33 6.55 -5.44
CA ALA A 183 -8.11 7.32 -4.22
C ALA A 183 -7.16 6.62 -3.22
N HIS A 184 -6.90 5.32 -3.35
CA HIS A 184 -5.92 4.58 -2.52
C HIS A 184 -4.49 5.12 -2.61
N VAL A 185 -4.14 5.86 -3.67
CA VAL A 185 -2.80 6.45 -3.82
C VAL A 185 -2.75 7.96 -3.52
N MET A 186 -3.80 8.51 -2.88
CA MET A 186 -3.85 9.89 -2.40
C MET A 186 -3.62 10.94 -3.50
N ALA A 187 -4.04 10.62 -4.73
CA ALA A 187 -3.80 11.43 -5.92
C ALA A 187 -5.13 11.88 -6.56
N PRO A 188 -5.14 13.04 -7.25
CA PRO A 188 -6.31 13.47 -8.02
C PRO A 188 -6.71 12.46 -9.10
N LEU A 189 -8.02 12.23 -9.27
CA LEU A 189 -8.56 11.31 -10.28
C LEU A 189 -8.14 11.66 -11.72
N GLY A 190 -7.89 12.94 -12.01
CA GLY A 190 -7.51 13.41 -13.34
C GLY A 190 -6.03 13.23 -13.70
N GLY A 191 -5.21 12.64 -12.82
CA GLY A 191 -3.76 12.53 -13.04
C GLY A 191 -3.37 11.54 -14.14
N PHE A 192 -2.20 11.74 -14.75
CA PHE A 192 -1.60 10.77 -15.67
C PHE A 192 -1.37 9.41 -14.98
N ALA A 193 -1.61 8.32 -15.70
CA ALA A 193 -1.48 6.93 -15.25
C ALA A 193 -2.35 6.50 -14.04
N THR A 194 -3.30 7.33 -13.62
CA THR A 194 -4.25 6.99 -12.54
C THR A 194 -5.22 5.87 -12.95
N GLY A 195 -5.50 5.71 -14.25
CA GLY A 195 -6.25 4.56 -14.76
C GLY A 195 -5.58 3.21 -14.45
N ALA A 196 -4.24 3.17 -14.47
CA ALA A 196 -3.48 1.95 -14.18
C ALA A 196 -3.66 1.54 -12.73
N VAL A 197 -3.64 2.50 -11.80
CA VAL A 197 -3.86 2.25 -10.36
C VAL A 197 -5.21 1.56 -10.14
N GLY A 198 -6.30 2.18 -10.62
CA GLY A 198 -7.63 1.62 -10.45
C GLY A 198 -7.78 0.23 -11.10
N MET A 199 -7.19 0.03 -12.28
CA MET A 199 -7.21 -1.26 -12.96
C MET A 199 -6.39 -2.34 -12.24
N VAL A 200 -5.20 -2.02 -11.72
CA VAL A 200 -4.36 -2.98 -10.98
C VAL A 200 -5.09 -3.46 -9.73
N PHE A 201 -5.69 -2.55 -8.97
CA PHE A 201 -6.44 -2.91 -7.77
C PHE A 201 -7.68 -3.76 -8.08
N ALA A 202 -8.43 -3.43 -9.14
CA ALA A 202 -9.56 -4.22 -9.60
C ALA A 202 -9.13 -5.63 -10.04
N LEU A 203 -8.09 -5.73 -10.89
CA LEU A 203 -7.59 -7.01 -11.39
C LEU A 203 -6.99 -7.87 -10.27
N ALA A 204 -6.28 -7.26 -9.31
CA ALA A 204 -5.74 -7.95 -8.15
C ALA A 204 -6.85 -8.60 -7.29
N ALA A 205 -7.99 -7.91 -7.16
CA ALA A 205 -9.16 -8.45 -6.45
C ALA A 205 -9.73 -9.70 -7.12
N HIS A 206 -9.91 -9.68 -8.44
CA HIS A 206 -10.40 -10.83 -9.19
C HIS A 206 -9.40 -11.99 -9.19
N ALA A 207 -8.11 -11.68 -9.29
CA ALA A 207 -7.08 -12.71 -9.39
C ALA A 207 -6.88 -13.46 -8.07
N ARG A 208 -6.73 -12.75 -6.95
CA ARG A 208 -6.41 -13.36 -5.64
C ARG A 208 -7.07 -12.67 -4.45
N GLY A 209 -7.98 -11.72 -4.66
CA GLY A 209 -8.67 -11.03 -3.58
C GLY A 209 -7.78 -10.02 -2.83
N TRP A 210 -8.34 -9.46 -1.77
CA TRP A 210 -7.71 -8.48 -0.87
C TRP A 210 -7.65 -9.11 0.53
N PRO A 211 -6.72 -10.03 0.78
CA PRO A 211 -6.64 -10.71 2.07
C PRO A 211 -6.06 -9.79 3.15
N VAL A 212 -6.26 -10.22 4.39
CA VAL A 212 -5.47 -9.79 5.55
C VAL A 212 -4.51 -10.92 5.93
N ALA A 213 -3.40 -10.61 6.60
CA ALA A 213 -2.54 -11.66 7.16
C ALA A 213 -3.11 -12.11 8.52
N ARG A 214 -3.13 -13.42 8.80
CA ARG A 214 -3.56 -13.95 10.10
C ARG A 214 -2.70 -13.34 11.20
N GLY A 215 -3.35 -12.85 12.25
CA GLY A 215 -2.70 -12.19 13.37
C GLY A 215 -2.27 -10.74 13.08
N GLY A 216 -2.43 -10.25 11.85
CA GLY A 216 -2.10 -8.89 11.41
C GLY A 216 -0.93 -8.80 10.43
N SER A 217 -0.73 -7.61 9.88
CA SER A 217 0.31 -7.32 8.88
C SER A 217 1.73 -7.67 9.33
N GLN A 218 1.99 -7.67 10.64
CA GLN A 218 3.28 -8.03 11.23
C GLN A 218 3.76 -9.39 10.75
N ALA A 219 2.84 -10.35 10.52
CA ALA A 219 3.17 -11.69 10.07
C ALA A 219 3.94 -11.71 8.73
N ILE A 220 3.74 -10.71 7.86
CA ILE A 220 4.48 -10.60 6.59
C ILE A 220 5.96 -10.31 6.86
N SER A 221 6.21 -9.35 7.75
CA SER A 221 7.57 -8.93 8.09
C SER A 221 8.28 -9.97 8.95
N ASP A 222 7.57 -10.62 9.85
CA ASP A 222 8.10 -11.72 10.66
C ASP A 222 8.47 -12.92 9.78
N ALA A 223 7.64 -13.27 8.79
CA ALA A 223 7.95 -14.34 7.86
C ALA A 223 9.19 -14.04 6.99
N LEU A 224 9.33 -12.81 6.50
CA LEU A 224 10.52 -12.38 5.75
C LEU A 224 11.77 -12.40 6.64
N ALA A 225 11.67 -11.90 7.87
CA ALA A 225 12.78 -11.90 8.82
C ALA A 225 13.16 -13.32 9.27
N GLY A 226 12.17 -14.21 9.46
CA GLY A 226 12.38 -15.62 9.73
C GLY A 226 13.14 -16.30 8.59
N HIS A 227 12.72 -16.07 7.35
CA HIS A 227 13.40 -16.61 6.18
C HIS A 227 14.82 -16.06 6.02
N LEU A 228 15.04 -14.76 6.29
CA LEU A 228 16.37 -14.18 6.27
C LEU A 228 17.32 -14.85 7.28
N ARG A 229 16.84 -15.12 8.49
CA ARG A 229 17.64 -15.78 9.54
C ARG A 229 17.99 -17.22 9.17
N ASP A 230 17.07 -17.97 8.57
CA ASP A 230 17.33 -19.32 8.05
C ASP A 230 18.41 -19.32 6.96
N LEU A 231 18.48 -18.26 6.16
CA LEU A 231 19.53 -18.05 5.16
C LEU A 231 20.86 -17.53 5.75
N GLY A 232 20.96 -17.39 7.07
CA GLY A 232 22.16 -16.89 7.77
C GLY A 232 22.30 -15.36 7.82
N GLY A 233 21.27 -14.62 7.43
CA GLY A 233 21.23 -13.16 7.57
C GLY A 233 20.93 -12.70 9.00
N THR A 234 21.34 -11.49 9.32
CA THR A 234 21.14 -10.89 10.67
C THR A 234 20.23 -9.68 10.64
N VAL A 235 19.50 -9.44 11.73
CA VAL A 235 18.62 -8.28 11.90
C VAL A 235 18.91 -7.64 13.25
N HIS A 236 19.32 -6.38 13.22
CA HIS A 236 19.59 -5.53 14.37
C HIS A 236 18.46 -4.51 14.50
N THR A 237 17.71 -4.58 15.59
CA THR A 237 16.67 -3.61 15.97
C THR A 237 17.26 -2.60 16.96
N ASP A 238 16.50 -1.55 17.27
CA ASP A 238 16.92 -0.46 18.15
C ASP A 238 18.24 0.22 17.73
N TYR A 239 18.52 0.24 16.42
CA TYR A 239 19.74 0.82 15.86
C TYR A 239 19.40 1.87 14.79
N GLU A 240 19.34 3.14 15.23
CA GLU A 240 19.14 4.26 14.32
C GLU A 240 20.45 4.60 13.58
N VAL A 241 20.48 4.34 12.28
CA VAL A 241 21.60 4.71 11.41
C VAL A 241 21.54 6.21 11.11
N LYS A 242 22.50 7.00 11.61
CA LYS A 242 22.54 8.45 11.41
C LYS A 242 23.50 8.87 10.30
N ARG A 243 24.57 8.10 10.10
CA ARG A 243 25.59 8.30 9.07
C ARG A 243 26.02 6.95 8.49
N LEU A 244 26.53 6.95 7.26
CA LEU A 244 27.03 5.73 6.62
C LEU A 244 28.15 5.06 7.41
N ASP A 245 29.01 5.84 8.07
CA ASP A 245 30.12 5.34 8.89
C ASP A 245 29.67 4.64 10.19
N ASP A 246 28.39 4.77 10.56
CA ASP A 246 27.82 4.05 11.71
C ASP A 246 27.53 2.58 11.35
N LEU A 247 27.70 2.17 10.09
CA LEU A 247 27.45 0.81 9.60
C LEU A 247 28.74 -0.01 9.51
N PRO A 248 28.68 -1.35 9.67
CA PRO A 248 29.83 -2.20 9.44
C PRO A 248 30.29 -2.14 7.97
N PRO A 249 31.60 -2.30 7.69
CA PRO A 249 32.11 -2.30 6.33
C PRO A 249 31.43 -3.35 5.44
N ALA A 250 30.80 -2.87 4.36
CA ALA A 250 30.12 -3.69 3.37
C ALA A 250 30.43 -3.28 1.93
N ARG A 251 30.26 -4.22 0.99
CA ARG A 251 30.42 -3.97 -0.44
C ARG A 251 29.24 -3.19 -1.04
N ALA A 252 28.05 -3.31 -0.44
CA ALA A 252 26.85 -2.57 -0.82
C ALA A 252 26.01 -2.16 0.41
N TYR A 253 25.39 -0.99 0.34
CA TYR A 253 24.46 -0.44 1.34
C TYR A 253 23.11 -0.16 0.66
N VAL A 254 22.04 -0.78 1.13
CA VAL A 254 20.72 -0.73 0.50
C VAL A 254 19.73 -0.07 1.45
N PHE A 255 19.19 1.09 1.07
CA PHE A 255 18.32 1.87 1.93
C PHE A 255 16.84 1.61 1.61
N ASP A 256 16.11 1.05 2.58
CA ASP A 256 14.64 1.04 2.64
C ASP A 256 14.15 2.28 3.41
N THR A 257 14.60 3.46 2.96
CA THR A 257 14.27 4.75 3.58
C THR A 257 13.72 5.74 2.55
N SER A 258 13.22 6.87 3.02
CA SER A 258 12.87 8.00 2.16
C SER A 258 14.13 8.53 1.43
N PRO A 259 13.99 9.10 0.20
CA PRO A 259 15.15 9.60 -0.54
C PRO A 259 15.88 10.72 0.21
N THR A 260 15.17 11.56 0.96
CA THR A 260 15.81 12.61 1.76
C THR A 260 16.58 12.05 2.96
N ALA A 261 16.07 11.01 3.62
CA ALA A 261 16.80 10.31 4.68
C ALA A 261 18.07 9.65 4.14
N LEU A 262 17.97 8.96 2.99
CA LEU A 262 19.11 8.38 2.30
C LEU A 262 20.17 9.43 1.95
N ALA A 263 19.77 10.56 1.32
CA ALA A 263 20.72 11.62 0.98
C ALA A 263 21.45 12.18 2.20
N ARG A 264 20.74 12.34 3.33
CA ARG A 264 21.31 12.80 4.59
C ARG A 264 22.32 11.80 5.16
N ILE A 265 21.95 10.52 5.27
CA ILE A 265 22.76 9.48 5.91
C ILE A 265 23.99 9.13 5.06
N ALA A 266 23.82 9.01 3.74
CA ALA A 266 24.88 8.61 2.80
C ALA A 266 25.66 9.79 2.18
N GLY A 267 25.38 11.03 2.60
CA GLY A 267 26.10 12.22 2.13
C GLY A 267 25.95 12.50 0.63
N LEU A 268 24.74 12.31 0.06
CA LEU A 268 24.49 12.49 -1.39
C LEU A 268 24.18 13.96 -1.78
N GLY A 269 24.38 14.91 -0.87
CA GLY A 269 24.11 16.33 -1.10
C GLY A 269 22.67 16.59 -1.54
N SER A 270 22.50 17.40 -2.58
CA SER A 270 21.20 17.81 -3.12
C SER A 270 20.59 16.81 -4.13
N HIS A 271 21.10 15.57 -4.23
CA HIS A 271 20.71 14.61 -5.27
C HIS A 271 19.18 14.38 -5.35
N TYR A 272 18.50 14.40 -4.20
CA TYR A 272 17.05 14.26 -4.05
C TYR A 272 16.32 15.54 -3.63
N ALA A 273 16.94 16.73 -3.77
CA ALA A 273 16.33 18.00 -3.34
C ALA A 273 15.01 18.33 -4.07
N GLY A 274 14.82 17.83 -5.30
CA GLY A 274 13.57 17.99 -6.05
C GLY A 274 12.51 16.90 -5.79
N TYR A 275 12.76 15.96 -4.88
CA TYR A 275 11.82 14.88 -4.58
C TYR A 275 10.64 15.42 -3.78
N ARG A 276 9.41 15.23 -4.28
CA ARG A 276 8.21 15.75 -3.64
C ARG A 276 7.46 14.68 -2.87
N TYR A 277 7.18 14.95 -1.61
CA TYR A 277 6.24 14.16 -0.82
C TYR A 277 4.80 14.56 -1.15
N GLY A 278 3.89 13.60 -1.02
CA GLY A 278 2.47 13.75 -1.30
C GLY A 278 1.68 14.28 -0.09
N PRO A 279 0.34 14.31 -0.21
CA PRO A 279 -0.57 14.56 0.90
C PRO A 279 -0.35 13.56 2.03
N GLY A 280 -0.77 13.94 3.24
CA GLY A 280 -0.76 13.05 4.40
C GLY A 280 -2.09 12.31 4.58
N VAL A 281 -2.16 11.50 5.63
CA VAL A 281 -3.41 10.88 6.09
C VAL A 281 -3.66 11.22 7.56
N PHE A 282 -4.94 11.28 7.92
CA PHE A 282 -5.40 11.23 9.31
C PHE A 282 -6.13 9.91 9.51
N LYS A 283 -5.60 9.06 10.39
CA LYS A 283 -6.07 7.69 10.62
C LYS A 283 -6.64 7.55 12.02
N ILE A 284 -7.68 6.73 12.14
CA ILE A 284 -8.29 6.35 13.41
C ILE A 284 -8.46 4.84 13.45
N ASP A 285 -7.93 4.23 14.50
CA ASP A 285 -8.09 2.82 14.86
C ASP A 285 -9.13 2.69 15.98
N TYR A 286 -10.12 1.82 15.80
CA TYR A 286 -11.28 1.67 16.69
C TYR A 286 -11.37 0.25 17.25
N ALA A 287 -11.48 0.15 18.57
CA ALA A 287 -11.99 -1.04 19.24
C ALA A 287 -13.52 -0.94 19.30
N LEU A 288 -14.23 -1.95 18.78
CA LEU A 288 -15.69 -1.94 18.65
C LEU A 288 -16.37 -3.04 19.48
N ASP A 289 -17.55 -2.70 20.01
CA ASP A 289 -18.45 -3.58 20.77
C ASP A 289 -19.20 -4.61 19.90
N GLY A 290 -18.97 -4.60 18.60
CA GLY A 290 -19.63 -5.44 17.61
C GLY A 290 -19.22 -5.03 16.18
N PRO A 291 -19.83 -5.63 15.15
CA PRO A 291 -19.56 -5.25 13.76
C PRO A 291 -20.04 -3.82 13.47
N VAL A 292 -19.45 -3.18 12.47
CA VAL A 292 -19.90 -1.87 12.00
C VAL A 292 -21.33 -1.99 11.45
N PRO A 293 -22.29 -1.14 11.88
CA PRO A 293 -23.70 -1.26 11.52
C PRO A 293 -23.99 -0.64 10.14
N TRP A 294 -23.30 -1.11 9.09
CA TRP A 294 -23.52 -0.63 7.72
C TRP A 294 -24.99 -0.74 7.31
N THR A 295 -25.52 0.32 6.70
CA THR A 295 -26.90 0.33 6.15
C THR A 295 -27.05 -0.69 5.04
N ALA A 296 -26.12 -0.70 4.07
CA ALA A 296 -26.05 -1.72 3.05
C ALA A 296 -25.56 -3.06 3.63
N GLU A 297 -26.02 -4.18 3.07
CA GLU A 297 -25.68 -5.53 3.55
C GLU A 297 -24.25 -5.94 3.17
N GLU A 298 -23.83 -5.61 1.94
CA GLU A 298 -22.58 -6.09 1.36
C GLU A 298 -21.32 -5.63 2.12
N PRO A 299 -21.22 -4.38 2.61
CA PRO A 299 -20.09 -3.95 3.43
C PRO A 299 -19.90 -4.73 4.74
N ARG A 300 -20.96 -5.36 5.29
CA ARG A 300 -20.88 -6.16 6.53
C ARG A 300 -20.02 -7.41 6.38
N ARG A 301 -19.86 -7.90 5.15
CA ARG A 301 -19.03 -9.07 4.81
C ARG A 301 -17.77 -8.72 4.01
N ALA A 302 -17.47 -7.43 3.87
CA ALA A 302 -16.33 -6.94 3.12
C ALA A 302 -15.11 -6.68 4.02
N GLY A 303 -13.91 -7.05 3.56
CA GLY A 303 -12.68 -6.73 4.30
C GLY A 303 -12.33 -5.26 4.22
N THR A 304 -12.53 -4.62 3.06
CA THR A 304 -12.31 -3.19 2.86
C THR A 304 -13.63 -2.49 2.50
N VAL A 305 -13.88 -1.32 3.08
CA VAL A 305 -15.03 -0.49 2.71
C VAL A 305 -14.54 0.91 2.32
N GLN A 306 -14.96 1.35 1.14
CA GLN A 306 -14.65 2.69 0.62
C GLN A 306 -15.86 3.60 0.85
N ILE A 307 -15.65 4.80 1.37
CA ILE A 307 -16.74 5.69 1.78
C ILE A 307 -16.61 7.03 1.07
N GLY A 308 -17.62 7.31 0.24
CA GLY A 308 -17.85 8.57 -0.45
C GLY A 308 -19.17 8.47 -1.19
N ALA A 309 -20.00 9.51 -1.17
CA ALA A 309 -21.37 9.42 -1.69
C ALA A 309 -21.43 9.12 -3.20
N ASP A 310 -20.51 9.71 -3.95
CA ASP A 310 -20.39 9.55 -5.40
C ASP A 310 -18.98 9.94 -5.86
N SER A 311 -18.70 9.80 -7.16
CA SER A 311 -17.38 10.10 -7.71
C SER A 311 -17.00 11.59 -7.65
N ALA A 312 -17.99 12.50 -7.58
CA ALA A 312 -17.76 13.94 -7.46
C ALA A 312 -17.37 14.35 -6.04
N GLU A 313 -18.03 13.80 -5.00
CA GLU A 313 -17.66 13.97 -3.60
C GLU A 313 -16.22 13.48 -3.36
N ILE A 314 -15.88 12.29 -3.89
CA ILE A 314 -14.52 11.74 -3.83
C ILE A 314 -13.51 12.67 -4.51
N GLY A 315 -13.82 13.14 -5.72
CA GLY A 315 -12.97 14.06 -6.46
C GLY A 315 -12.72 15.37 -5.71
N THR A 316 -13.76 15.95 -5.12
CA THR A 316 -13.70 17.16 -4.29
C THR A 316 -12.81 16.94 -3.06
N ALA A 317 -13.01 15.85 -2.33
CA ALA A 317 -12.21 15.54 -1.14
C ALA A 317 -10.71 15.36 -1.48
N LEU A 318 -10.42 14.68 -2.60
CA LEU A 318 -9.03 14.51 -3.07
C LEU A 318 -8.39 15.84 -3.48
N ASN A 319 -9.12 16.71 -4.17
CA ASN A 319 -8.60 18.01 -4.57
C ASN A 319 -8.35 18.93 -3.37
N ALA A 320 -9.24 18.93 -2.38
CA ALA A 320 -9.07 19.69 -1.15
C ALA A 320 -7.71 19.37 -0.49
N ALA A 321 -7.45 18.08 -0.23
CA ALA A 321 -6.22 17.64 0.43
C ALA A 321 -4.95 17.81 -0.43
N SER A 322 -5.04 17.52 -1.74
CA SER A 322 -3.85 17.39 -2.60
C SER A 322 -3.50 18.61 -3.45
N ARG A 323 -4.45 19.52 -3.69
CA ARG A 323 -4.26 20.72 -4.52
C ARG A 323 -4.51 22.02 -3.77
N GLU A 324 -5.55 22.04 -2.93
CA GLU A 324 -5.98 23.26 -2.24
C GLU A 324 -5.30 23.43 -0.87
N GLY A 325 -4.65 22.38 -0.36
CA GLY A 325 -3.98 22.42 0.94
C GLY A 325 -4.96 22.53 2.11
N ARG A 326 -6.19 22.01 1.95
CA ARG A 326 -7.26 22.06 2.95
C ARG A 326 -7.76 20.66 3.31
N ALA A 327 -8.05 20.41 4.59
CA ALA A 327 -8.73 19.19 5.00
C ALA A 327 -10.21 19.20 4.52
N PRO A 328 -10.73 18.09 3.96
CA PRO A 328 -12.09 18.03 3.45
C PRO A 328 -13.13 17.88 4.57
N ASP A 329 -14.28 18.57 4.44
CA ASP A 329 -15.39 18.47 5.40
C ASP A 329 -16.12 17.12 5.30
N ALA A 330 -16.21 16.58 4.09
CA ALA A 330 -16.67 15.23 3.77
C ALA A 330 -15.50 14.43 3.18
N PRO A 331 -14.64 13.82 4.02
CA PRO A 331 -13.49 13.07 3.56
C PRO A 331 -13.93 11.81 2.80
N PHE A 332 -13.21 11.48 1.71
CA PHE A 332 -13.21 10.11 1.21
C PHE A 332 -12.46 9.24 2.22
N LEU A 333 -13.08 8.15 2.68
CA LEU A 333 -12.48 7.24 3.63
C LEU A 333 -12.13 5.90 3.00
N ILE A 334 -10.93 5.43 3.34
CA ILE A 334 -10.55 4.04 3.16
C ILE A 334 -10.61 3.39 4.53
N THR A 335 -11.27 2.24 4.59
CA THR A 335 -11.47 1.53 5.85
C THR A 335 -11.22 0.04 5.68
N VAL A 336 -10.75 -0.62 6.73
CA VAL A 336 -10.58 -2.08 6.75
C VAL A 336 -11.18 -2.65 8.03
N GLN A 337 -11.80 -3.83 7.89
CA GLN A 337 -12.43 -4.62 8.93
C GLN A 337 -11.69 -5.97 9.09
N PRO A 338 -10.47 -6.02 9.67
CA PRO A 338 -9.69 -7.25 9.74
C PRO A 338 -10.42 -8.39 10.44
N SER A 339 -11.20 -8.07 11.49
CA SER A 339 -11.98 -9.05 12.26
C SER A 339 -13.04 -9.81 11.45
N VAL A 340 -13.43 -9.32 10.28
CA VAL A 340 -14.35 -10.03 9.38
C VAL A 340 -13.70 -11.29 8.79
N ALA A 341 -12.40 -11.26 8.55
CA ALA A 341 -11.64 -12.40 8.03
C ALA A 341 -10.85 -13.13 9.12
N ASP A 342 -10.41 -12.41 10.17
CA ASP A 342 -9.57 -12.94 11.23
C ASP A 342 -10.15 -12.63 12.62
N PRO A 343 -10.84 -13.58 13.27
CA PRO A 343 -11.41 -13.36 14.60
C PRO A 343 -10.34 -13.17 15.68
N THR A 344 -9.06 -13.49 15.43
CA THR A 344 -7.98 -13.33 16.43
C THR A 344 -7.55 -11.87 16.64
N ARG A 345 -8.10 -10.94 15.85
CA ARG A 345 -7.76 -9.51 15.90
C ARG A 345 -8.41 -8.77 17.06
N ALA A 346 -9.47 -9.34 17.66
CA ALA A 346 -10.21 -8.73 18.76
C ALA A 346 -10.74 -9.82 19.72
N PRO A 347 -11.12 -9.47 20.96
CA PRO A 347 -11.82 -10.38 21.86
C PRO A 347 -13.14 -10.90 21.25
N ALA A 348 -13.63 -12.03 21.77
CA ALA A 348 -14.85 -12.67 21.26
C ALA A 348 -16.06 -11.71 21.24
N GLY A 349 -16.75 -11.65 20.10
CA GLY A 349 -17.90 -10.75 19.88
C GLY A 349 -17.54 -9.27 19.66
N LYS A 350 -16.24 -8.92 19.68
CA LYS A 350 -15.73 -7.57 19.43
C LYS A 350 -15.04 -7.50 18.07
N HIS A 351 -14.81 -6.28 17.58
CA HIS A 351 -14.15 -6.07 16.29
C HIS A 351 -13.09 -4.98 16.39
N VAL A 352 -12.06 -5.08 15.55
CA VAL A 352 -11.21 -3.95 15.19
C VAL A 352 -11.64 -3.39 13.85
N PHE A 353 -11.59 -2.07 13.74
CA PHE A 353 -11.90 -1.32 12.53
C PHE A 353 -10.97 -0.13 12.46
N TRP A 354 -10.50 0.24 11.27
CA TRP A 354 -9.83 1.52 11.10
C TRP A 354 -10.34 2.24 9.88
N ALA A 355 -10.26 3.57 9.94
CA ALA A 355 -10.57 4.47 8.85
C ALA A 355 -9.47 5.52 8.72
N TYR A 356 -9.11 5.89 7.49
CA TYR A 356 -8.33 7.10 7.27
C TYR A 356 -8.92 7.96 6.16
N GLY A 357 -8.74 9.27 6.31
CA GLY A 357 -9.00 10.27 5.29
C GLY A 357 -7.70 10.96 4.86
N HIS A 358 -7.71 11.55 3.66
CA HIS A 358 -6.58 12.33 3.16
C HIS A 358 -6.59 13.75 3.73
N VAL A 359 -5.42 14.23 4.10
CA VAL A 359 -5.19 15.59 4.61
C VAL A 359 -3.99 16.23 3.92
N PRO A 360 -3.81 17.56 3.98
CA PRO A 360 -2.64 18.21 3.41
C PRO A 360 -1.33 17.67 3.98
N HIS A 361 -0.25 17.79 3.21
CA HIS A 361 1.09 17.43 3.66
C HIS A 361 1.47 18.22 4.91
N GLY A 362 1.87 17.53 5.99
CA GLY A 362 2.28 18.16 7.25
C GLY A 362 1.14 18.84 8.01
N TRP A 363 -0.12 18.50 7.73
CA TRP A 363 -1.28 19.07 8.42
C TRP A 363 -1.33 18.67 9.90
N THR A 364 -1.75 19.59 10.77
CA THR A 364 -1.69 19.45 12.24
C THR A 364 -3.05 19.55 12.95
N GLY A 365 -4.15 19.49 12.20
CA GLY A 365 -5.50 19.51 12.78
C GLY A 365 -6.01 18.13 13.19
N ASP A 366 -7.28 18.09 13.58
CA ASP A 366 -8.00 16.86 13.95
C ASP A 366 -9.17 16.61 12.97
N LEU A 367 -9.15 15.45 12.29
CA LEU A 367 -10.19 15.05 11.33
C LEU A 367 -11.24 14.11 11.96
N THR A 368 -11.17 13.84 13.27
CA THR A 368 -12.00 12.84 13.96
C THR A 368 -13.48 13.04 13.73
N ASP A 369 -13.99 14.23 14.03
CA ASP A 369 -15.43 14.49 13.88
C ASP A 369 -15.89 14.37 12.42
N ALA A 370 -15.06 14.77 11.46
CA ALA A 370 -15.39 14.65 10.03
C ALA A 370 -15.42 13.19 9.57
N ILE A 371 -14.45 12.37 10.00
CA ILE A 371 -14.41 10.94 9.74
C ILE A 371 -15.64 10.26 10.33
N GLU A 372 -15.95 10.50 11.61
CA GLU A 372 -17.08 9.84 12.26
C GLU A 372 -18.42 10.31 11.71
N ARG A 373 -18.59 11.60 11.37
CA ARG A 373 -19.80 12.07 10.67
C ARG A 373 -19.95 11.38 9.32
N GLN A 374 -18.84 11.18 8.60
CA GLN A 374 -18.86 10.46 7.34
C GLN A 374 -19.23 8.99 7.54
N LEU A 375 -18.73 8.32 8.57
CA LEU A 375 -19.10 6.94 8.90
C LEU A 375 -20.59 6.82 9.23
N GLU A 376 -21.14 7.72 10.04
CA GLU A 376 -22.55 7.71 10.45
C GLU A 376 -23.53 7.89 9.28
N ARG A 377 -23.11 8.57 8.20
CA ARG A 377 -23.92 8.67 6.97
C ARG A 377 -24.21 7.30 6.34
N PHE A 378 -23.32 6.32 6.51
CA PHE A 378 -23.40 5.00 5.87
C PHE A 378 -23.54 3.84 6.87
N ALA A 379 -23.26 4.08 8.14
CA ALA A 379 -23.41 3.15 9.25
C ALA A 379 -23.99 3.85 10.49
N PRO A 380 -25.28 4.21 10.49
CA PRO A 380 -25.93 4.87 11.63
C PRO A 380 -25.78 4.05 12.92
N GLY A 381 -25.37 4.71 14.01
CA GLY A 381 -25.08 4.08 15.30
C GLY A 381 -23.65 3.52 15.39
N PHE A 382 -22.75 3.93 14.49
CA PHE A 382 -21.34 3.55 14.55
C PHE A 382 -20.68 4.01 15.86
N ARG A 383 -20.90 5.27 16.27
CA ARG A 383 -20.31 5.83 17.49
C ARG A 383 -20.71 5.06 18.75
N ASP A 384 -21.93 4.56 18.80
CA ASP A 384 -22.44 3.75 19.92
C ASP A 384 -21.70 2.41 20.05
N ARG A 385 -21.00 1.96 19.00
CA ARG A 385 -20.17 0.75 19.02
C ARG A 385 -18.74 1.02 19.46
N VAL A 386 -18.28 2.27 19.56
CA VAL A 386 -16.87 2.58 19.83
C VAL A 386 -16.57 2.39 21.32
N LEU A 387 -15.71 1.42 21.63
CA LEU A 387 -15.18 1.18 22.98
C LEU A 387 -13.96 2.08 23.27
N ALA A 388 -13.09 2.22 22.28
CA ALA A 388 -11.91 3.08 22.33
C ALA A 388 -11.45 3.43 20.92
N ARG A 389 -10.75 4.56 20.80
CA ARG A 389 -10.15 5.03 19.55
C ARG A 389 -8.71 5.49 19.77
N ALA A 390 -7.86 5.28 18.77
CA ALA A 390 -6.51 5.82 18.68
C ALA A 390 -6.38 6.61 17.38
N THR A 391 -5.98 7.88 17.49
CA THR A 391 -5.87 8.80 16.36
C THR A 391 -4.40 9.02 16.00
N ALA A 392 -4.10 9.09 14.70
CA ALA A 392 -2.78 9.43 14.20
C ALA A 392 -2.91 10.37 12.99
N GLY A 393 -2.52 11.62 13.17
CA GLY A 393 -2.35 12.59 12.10
C GLY A 393 -0.95 12.53 11.49
N PRO A 394 -0.65 13.45 10.54
CA PRO A 394 0.66 13.52 9.92
C PRO A 394 1.86 13.59 10.88
N PRO A 395 1.84 14.36 11.99
CA PRO A 395 2.94 14.39 12.94
C PRO A 395 3.15 13.06 13.66
N GLU A 396 2.08 12.42 14.12
CA GLU A 396 2.14 11.14 14.83
C GLU A 396 2.64 10.02 13.91
N LEU A 397 2.19 10.01 12.66
CA LEU A 397 2.66 9.06 11.64
C LEU A 397 4.15 9.25 11.34
N ALA A 398 4.62 10.48 11.21
CA ALA A 398 6.03 10.80 10.97
C ALA A 398 6.92 10.42 12.16
N ALA A 399 6.43 10.62 13.39
CA ALA A 399 7.13 10.19 14.61
C ALA A 399 7.24 8.66 14.70
N ARG A 400 6.20 7.95 14.26
CA ARG A 400 6.15 6.48 14.28
C ARG A 400 7.03 5.83 13.21
N ASN A 401 7.14 6.46 12.04
CA ASN A 401 8.01 6.00 10.96
C ASN A 401 8.56 7.21 10.21
N ALA A 402 9.87 7.44 10.33
CA ALA A 402 10.57 8.59 9.72
C ALA A 402 10.43 8.67 8.19
N ASN A 403 9.98 7.60 7.54
CA ASN A 403 9.69 7.59 6.10
C ASN A 403 8.34 8.25 5.74
N TYR A 404 7.44 8.45 6.71
CA TYR A 404 6.15 9.12 6.51
C TYR A 404 6.28 10.65 6.62
N VAL A 405 7.14 11.21 5.79
CA VAL A 405 7.44 12.65 5.77
C VAL A 405 6.15 13.44 5.53
N GLY A 406 5.77 14.28 6.49
CA GLY A 406 4.52 15.05 6.45
C GLY A 406 3.25 14.20 6.36
N GLY A 407 3.30 12.96 6.88
CA GLY A 407 2.18 12.01 6.88
C GLY A 407 2.01 11.21 5.58
N ASP A 408 2.90 11.37 4.61
CA ASP A 408 2.83 10.66 3.31
C ASP A 408 3.19 9.18 3.46
N ILE A 409 2.17 8.32 3.52
CA ILE A 409 2.33 6.86 3.64
C ILE A 409 2.84 6.19 2.35
N ALA A 410 2.92 6.90 1.23
CA ALA A 410 3.50 6.41 -0.01
C ALA A 410 5.01 6.71 -0.10
N SER A 411 5.57 7.53 0.81
CA SER A 411 6.94 8.05 0.77
C SER A 411 7.28 8.68 -0.59
N GLY A 412 6.36 9.45 -1.16
CA GLY A 412 6.53 10.20 -2.40
C GLY A 412 5.23 10.40 -3.16
N ALA A 413 4.98 11.63 -3.61
CA ALA A 413 3.77 12.01 -4.33
C ALA A 413 3.49 11.09 -5.53
N VAL A 414 2.31 10.47 -5.55
CA VAL A 414 1.83 9.57 -6.60
C VAL A 414 1.09 10.36 -7.69
N SER A 415 1.66 11.50 -8.08
CA SER A 415 1.04 12.41 -9.04
C SER A 415 2.02 12.82 -10.15
N GLY A 416 1.45 13.07 -11.33
CA GLY A 416 2.21 13.50 -12.51
C GLY A 416 3.26 12.48 -12.95
N LEU A 417 4.37 13.00 -13.50
CA LEU A 417 5.48 12.17 -13.99
C LEU A 417 6.24 11.46 -12.85
N GLN A 418 6.14 11.93 -11.60
CA GLN A 418 6.86 11.32 -10.48
C GLN A 418 6.38 9.89 -10.18
N LEU A 419 5.13 9.53 -10.49
CA LEU A 419 4.68 8.13 -10.34
C LEU A 419 5.56 7.16 -11.15
N LEU A 420 5.94 7.53 -12.38
CA LEU A 420 6.75 6.67 -13.26
C LEU A 420 8.25 6.89 -13.10
N LEU A 421 8.66 8.13 -12.80
CA LEU A 421 10.06 8.55 -12.79
C LEU A 421 10.66 8.58 -11.38
N ARG A 422 9.99 8.02 -10.37
CA ARG A 422 10.51 7.97 -9.00
C ARG A 422 11.71 7.00 -8.88
N PRO A 423 12.69 7.24 -7.99
CA PRO A 423 12.87 8.49 -7.24
C PRO A 423 13.44 9.62 -8.11
N LYS A 424 14.03 9.26 -9.26
CA LYS A 424 14.55 10.16 -10.29
C LYS A 424 14.53 9.46 -11.65
N LEU A 425 14.40 10.22 -12.73
CA LEU A 425 14.49 9.69 -14.10
C LEU A 425 15.86 9.01 -14.31
N SER A 426 15.86 7.69 -14.38
CA SER A 426 17.06 6.86 -14.52
C SER A 426 16.71 5.50 -15.12
N LEU A 427 17.64 4.93 -15.90
CA LEU A 427 17.57 3.54 -16.35
C LEU A 427 17.88 2.55 -15.20
N HIS A 428 18.45 3.05 -14.11
CA HIS A 428 18.80 2.30 -12.91
C HIS A 428 18.25 3.04 -11.68
N PRO A 429 16.93 3.02 -11.44
CA PRO A 429 16.29 3.85 -10.41
C PRO A 429 16.64 3.43 -8.98
N TYR A 430 17.28 2.28 -8.80
CA TYR A 430 17.72 1.74 -7.50
C TYR A 430 19.17 2.14 -7.16
N ALA A 431 19.96 2.61 -8.14
CA ALA A 431 21.33 3.03 -7.91
C ALA A 431 21.41 4.52 -7.57
N THR A 432 22.45 4.91 -6.84
CA THR A 432 22.74 6.31 -6.50
C THR A 432 24.08 6.75 -7.13
N PRO A 433 24.45 8.04 -7.07
CA PRO A 433 25.78 8.48 -7.50
C PRO A 433 26.93 7.82 -6.73
N HIS A 434 26.68 7.35 -5.50
CA HIS A 434 27.67 6.61 -4.76
C HIS A 434 27.63 5.13 -5.18
N PRO A 435 28.75 4.55 -5.67
CA PRO A 435 28.77 3.27 -6.38
C PRO A 435 28.42 2.04 -5.53
N ALA A 436 28.45 2.19 -4.20
CA ALA A 436 28.07 1.16 -3.24
C ALA A 436 26.71 1.41 -2.56
N VAL A 437 26.01 2.50 -2.86
CA VAL A 437 24.76 2.87 -2.17
C VAL A 437 23.57 2.75 -3.12
N PHE A 438 22.52 2.09 -2.63
CA PHE A 438 21.31 1.75 -3.36
C PHE A 438 20.07 2.15 -2.54
N ILE A 439 18.94 2.31 -3.23
CA ILE A 439 17.63 2.58 -2.63
C ILE A 439 16.63 1.49 -3.04
N CYS A 440 15.79 1.05 -2.11
CA CYS A 440 14.81 -0.01 -2.33
C CYS A 440 13.42 0.27 -1.76
N SER A 441 13.16 1.48 -1.26
CA SER A 441 11.89 1.83 -0.62
C SER A 441 10.73 2.05 -1.59
N SER A 442 9.53 2.36 -1.06
CA SER A 442 8.34 2.75 -1.85
C SER A 442 8.53 4.02 -2.69
N ALA A 443 9.61 4.77 -2.42
CA ALA A 443 10.06 5.87 -3.24
C ALA A 443 10.65 5.41 -4.59
N THR A 444 10.90 4.12 -4.77
CA THR A 444 11.37 3.52 -6.02
C THR A 444 10.24 2.76 -6.72
N PRO A 445 10.34 2.54 -8.04
CA PRO A 445 9.35 1.76 -8.78
C PRO A 445 9.30 0.31 -8.25
N PRO A 446 8.15 -0.37 -8.28
CA PRO A 446 6.89 0.04 -8.91
C PRO A 446 6.04 1.02 -8.09
N GLY A 447 6.48 1.41 -6.89
CA GLY A 447 5.85 2.43 -6.06
C GLY A 447 5.40 1.92 -4.70
N PRO A 448 4.35 2.53 -4.11
CA PRO A 448 3.92 2.21 -2.76
C PRO A 448 3.09 0.93 -2.70
N GLY A 449 3.17 0.27 -1.54
CA GLY A 449 2.42 -0.95 -1.23
C GLY A 449 3.27 -2.00 -0.52
N VAL A 450 2.62 -2.89 0.22
CA VAL A 450 3.28 -4.03 0.88
C VAL A 450 3.38 -5.17 -0.13
N HIS A 451 4.36 -5.08 -1.04
CA HIS A 451 4.58 -6.08 -2.10
C HIS A 451 6.03 -6.57 -2.22
N GLY A 452 7.02 -5.92 -1.61
CA GLY A 452 8.44 -6.34 -1.67
C GLY A 452 9.15 -6.14 -3.02
N MET A 453 8.43 -5.84 -4.11
CA MET A 453 9.01 -5.69 -5.46
C MET A 453 10.12 -4.64 -5.57
N SER A 454 10.04 -3.52 -4.85
CA SER A 454 11.12 -2.51 -4.83
C SER A 454 12.41 -3.10 -4.24
N GLY A 455 12.27 -3.88 -3.16
CA GLY A 455 13.34 -4.68 -2.57
C GLY A 455 13.93 -5.71 -3.53
N HIS A 456 13.06 -6.50 -4.16
CA HIS A 456 13.45 -7.51 -5.14
C HIS A 456 14.23 -6.92 -6.32
N ASN A 457 13.76 -5.81 -6.90
CA ASN A 457 14.42 -5.17 -8.02
C ASN A 457 15.75 -4.51 -7.62
N ALA A 458 15.81 -3.89 -6.43
CA ALA A 458 17.06 -3.34 -5.90
C ALA A 458 18.10 -4.43 -5.64
N ALA A 459 17.71 -5.57 -5.06
CA ALA A 459 18.61 -6.71 -4.86
C ALA A 459 19.22 -7.22 -6.18
N ARG A 460 18.46 -7.19 -7.27
CA ARG A 460 19.00 -7.51 -8.61
C ARG A 460 20.02 -6.50 -9.09
N ALA A 461 19.83 -5.20 -8.81
CA ALA A 461 20.80 -4.16 -9.14
C ALA A 461 22.09 -4.34 -8.34
N VAL A 462 21.97 -4.58 -7.04
CA VAL A 462 23.10 -4.88 -6.14
C VAL A 462 23.85 -6.12 -6.61
N TRP A 463 23.15 -7.21 -6.90
CA TRP A 463 23.74 -8.45 -7.40
C TRP A 463 24.56 -8.25 -8.69
N ARG A 464 24.01 -7.51 -9.66
CA ARG A 464 24.73 -7.17 -10.89
C ARG A 464 26.01 -6.38 -10.60
N ARG A 465 25.95 -5.43 -9.66
CA ARG A 465 27.13 -4.64 -9.25
C ARG A 465 28.19 -5.51 -8.59
N LEU A 466 27.81 -6.34 -7.62
CA LEU A 466 28.72 -7.20 -6.86
C LEU A 466 29.37 -8.31 -7.69
N ARG A 467 28.88 -8.59 -8.91
CA ARG A 467 29.49 -9.54 -9.86
C ARG A 467 30.44 -8.89 -10.85
N GLN A 468 30.35 -7.57 -11.03
CA GLN A 468 31.25 -6.81 -11.91
C GLN A 468 32.53 -6.37 -11.20
N THR A 469 32.49 -6.34 -9.87
CA THR A 469 33.60 -6.05 -8.96
C THR A 469 34.09 -7.33 -8.31
#